data_AF-A0A497L1W4-F1
#
_entry.id   AF-A0A497L1W4-F1
#
_cell.length_a   1.000
_cell.length_b   1.000
_cell.length_c   1.000
_cell.angle_alpha   90.00
_cell.angle_beta   90.00
_cell.angle_gamma   90.00
#
_symmetry.space_group_name_H-M   'P 1'
#
loop_
_entity.id
_entity.type
_entity.pdbx_description
1 polymer ?
#
loop_
_entity_poly.entity_id
_entity_poly.type
_entity_poly.pdbx_seq_one_letter_code
_entity_poly.pdbx_strand_id
1 'polypeptide(L)'
;MRRPCSDSWRKSLEKLLDKPATRDLLEGFSALVEELISSLRPLAILVAGSLARGRFVRGMSDIDLLVLTEEPPSKRDRFRLVNVGGVDVEITVFGFEEALRSAEEGNFFVRDALENGIVIYQVRGIPRPGGSGGDR
;
A
#
# COMPACT_ATOMS: atom_id res chain seq x y z
N MET A 1 4.85 -14.04 17.30
CA MET A 1 5.41 -13.25 16.18
C MET A 1 4.68 -13.64 14.90
N ARG A 2 3.84 -12.77 14.33
CA ARG A 2 3.21 -13.02 13.02
C ARG A 2 4.32 -12.94 11.96
N ARG A 3 4.66 -14.07 11.32
CA ARG A 3 5.75 -14.10 10.32
C ARG A 3 5.28 -13.39 9.05
N PRO A 4 5.98 -12.36 8.57
CA PRO A 4 5.71 -11.80 7.25
C PRO A 4 5.96 -12.88 6.20
N CYS A 5 5.21 -12.84 5.10
CA CYS A 5 5.57 -13.59 3.88
C CYS A 5 6.80 -12.90 3.27
N SER A 6 7.95 -13.03 3.93
CA SER A 6 9.12 -12.14 3.82
C SER A 6 9.78 -12.19 2.45
N ASP A 7 9.72 -13.34 1.78
CA ASP A 7 10.30 -13.51 0.44
C ASP A 7 9.37 -13.08 -0.71
N SER A 8 8.09 -12.83 -0.43
CA SER A 8 7.09 -12.59 -1.49
C SER A 8 6.90 -11.12 -1.83
N TRP A 9 7.03 -10.21 -0.86
CA TRP A 9 6.67 -8.80 -1.07
C TRP A 9 7.66 -8.07 -1.97
N ARG A 10 8.97 -8.36 -1.85
CA ARG A 10 10.00 -7.75 -2.71
C ARG A 10 9.81 -8.16 -4.17
N LYS A 11 9.48 -9.43 -4.43
CA LYS A 11 9.14 -9.92 -5.78
C LYS A 11 7.87 -9.27 -6.34
N SER A 12 6.84 -9.05 -5.50
CA SER A 12 5.64 -8.31 -5.91
C SER A 12 5.98 -6.87 -6.28
N LEU A 13 6.87 -6.23 -5.51
CA LEU A 13 7.34 -4.88 -5.76
C LEU A 13 8.20 -4.80 -7.03
N GLU A 14 9.14 -5.73 -7.23
CA GLU A 14 9.93 -5.88 -8.45
C GLU A 14 9.02 -5.98 -9.67
N LYS A 15 8.01 -6.84 -9.63
CA LYS A 15 7.05 -7.00 -10.72
C LYS A 15 6.23 -5.73 -10.98
N LEU A 16 5.85 -5.01 -9.92
CA LEU A 16 5.11 -3.76 -10.06
C LEU A 16 5.97 -2.65 -10.70
N LEU A 17 7.25 -2.61 -10.33
CA LEU A 17 8.20 -1.59 -10.76
C LEU A 17 9.04 -2.02 -11.98
N ASP A 18 8.74 -3.14 -12.64
CA ASP A 18 9.46 -3.65 -13.82
C ASP A 18 9.22 -2.83 -15.10
N LYS A 19 8.82 -1.56 -14.97
CA LYS A 19 8.63 -0.63 -16.09
C LYS A 19 9.80 0.34 -16.16
N PRO A 20 10.20 0.80 -17.35
CA PRO A 20 11.32 1.75 -17.50
C PRO A 20 11.17 3.03 -16.66
N ALA A 21 9.93 3.47 -16.41
CA ALA A 21 9.63 4.69 -15.66
C ALA A 21 9.73 4.55 -14.13
N THR A 22 9.79 3.31 -13.61
CA THR A 22 9.69 3.01 -12.18
C THR A 22 10.77 2.06 -11.67
N ARG A 23 11.55 1.42 -12.54
CA ARG A 23 12.57 0.43 -12.16
C ARG A 23 13.66 0.98 -11.26
N ASP A 24 14.03 2.24 -11.44
CA ASP A 24 15.01 2.95 -10.61
C ASP A 24 14.50 3.21 -9.18
N LEU A 25 13.18 3.16 -8.97
CA LEU A 25 12.58 3.36 -7.65
C LEU A 25 12.72 2.14 -6.75
N LEU A 26 12.99 0.95 -7.30
CA LEU A 26 12.91 -0.33 -6.60
C LEU A 26 13.64 -0.33 -5.26
N GLU A 27 14.88 0.15 -5.22
CA GLU A 27 15.69 0.12 -3.99
C GLU A 27 15.17 1.10 -2.94
N GLY A 28 14.84 2.33 -3.34
CA GLY A 28 14.28 3.31 -2.41
C GLY A 28 12.89 2.92 -1.91
N PHE A 29 12.07 2.33 -2.77
CA PHE A 29 10.74 1.85 -2.43
C PHE A 29 10.81 0.60 -1.53
N SER A 30 11.78 -0.28 -1.76
CA SER A 30 12.04 -1.43 -0.89
C SER A 30 12.45 -0.98 0.52
N ALA A 31 13.38 -0.01 0.62
CA ALA A 31 13.79 0.56 1.91
C ALA A 31 12.61 1.23 2.64
N LEU A 32 11.74 1.95 1.91
CA LEU A 32 10.54 2.53 2.47
C LEU A 32 9.57 1.47 3.02
N VAL A 33 9.33 0.40 2.25
CA VAL A 33 8.46 -0.70 2.69
C VAL A 33 9.05 -1.40 3.93
N GLU A 34 10.36 -1.62 3.99
CA GLU A 34 11.03 -2.17 5.17
C GLU A 34 10.88 -1.25 6.40
N GLU A 35 11.05 0.07 6.22
CA GLU A 35 10.82 1.06 7.27
C GLU A 35 9.38 1.00 7.79
N LEU A 36 8.38 0.98 6.89
CA LEU A 36 6.97 0.89 7.25
C LEU A 36 6.66 -0.41 8.00
N ILE A 37 7.23 -1.54 7.55
CA ILE A 37 7.06 -2.83 8.24
C ILE A 37 7.62 -2.78 9.66
N SER A 38 8.82 -2.21 9.82
CA SER A 38 9.50 -2.13 11.12
C SER A 38 8.83 -1.14 12.08
N SER A 39 8.40 0.01 11.57
CA SER A 39 7.86 1.11 12.40
C SER A 39 6.39 0.90 12.77
N LEU A 40 5.55 0.52 11.80
CA LEU A 40 4.10 0.46 11.97
C LEU A 40 3.57 -0.96 12.23
N ARG A 41 4.37 -2.00 11.98
CA ARG A 41 3.95 -3.41 12.04
C ARG A 41 2.59 -3.63 11.33
N PRO A 42 2.49 -3.25 10.04
CA PRO A 42 1.22 -3.23 9.34
C PRO A 42 0.68 -4.65 9.14
N LEU A 43 -0.64 -4.71 8.99
CA LEU A 43 -1.38 -5.88 8.54
C LEU A 43 -1.26 -6.06 7.02
N ALA A 44 -1.33 -4.95 6.27
CA ALA A 44 -1.15 -4.95 4.83
C ALA A 44 -0.60 -3.61 4.32
N ILE A 45 0.10 -3.64 3.19
CA ILE A 45 0.52 -2.45 2.44
C ILE A 45 0.04 -2.64 1.00
N LEU A 46 -0.74 -1.67 0.53
CA LEU A 46 -1.33 -1.67 -0.80
C LEU A 46 -0.82 -0.45 -1.57
N VAL A 47 -0.47 -0.66 -2.82
CA VAL A 47 -0.26 0.43 -3.78
C VAL A 47 -1.61 0.75 -4.41
N ALA A 48 -1.98 2.03 -4.46
CA ALA A 48 -3.23 2.51 -5.03
C ALA A 48 -2.97 3.44 -6.24
N GLY A 49 -4.04 4.07 -6.71
CA GLY A 49 -3.93 5.20 -7.64
C GLY A 49 -3.40 4.84 -9.02
N SER A 50 -2.58 5.74 -9.58
CA SER A 50 -2.09 5.67 -10.95
C SER A 50 -1.14 4.47 -11.17
N LEU A 51 -0.32 4.15 -10.18
CA LEU A 51 0.64 3.04 -10.24
C LEU A 51 -0.08 1.69 -10.22
N ALA A 52 -1.07 1.52 -9.34
CA ALA A 52 -1.89 0.31 -9.29
C ALA A 52 -2.65 0.06 -10.60
N ARG A 53 -3.17 1.11 -11.22
CA ARG A 53 -3.90 1.04 -12.51
C ARG A 53 -2.98 0.97 -13.74
N GLY A 54 -1.66 1.00 -13.54
CA GLY A 54 -0.68 0.98 -14.63
C GLY A 54 -0.64 2.25 -15.49
N ARG A 55 -1.22 3.36 -15.01
CA ARG A 55 -1.25 4.68 -15.69
C ARG A 55 -0.24 5.68 -15.12
N PHE A 56 0.72 5.22 -14.34
CA PHE A 56 1.76 6.06 -13.74
C PHE A 56 2.59 6.77 -14.81
N VAL A 57 2.75 8.09 -14.65
CA VAL A 57 3.60 8.93 -15.52
C VAL A 57 4.66 9.63 -14.68
N ARG A 58 5.94 9.33 -14.96
CA ARG A 58 7.08 9.90 -14.22
C ARG A 58 7.06 11.43 -14.29
N GLY A 59 7.23 12.08 -13.14
CA GLY A 59 7.24 13.56 -13.03
C GLY A 59 5.86 14.23 -13.08
N MET A 60 4.79 13.46 -13.28
CA MET A 60 3.40 13.96 -13.23
C MET A 60 2.49 13.15 -12.31
N SER A 61 2.91 11.95 -11.92
CA SER A 61 2.19 11.06 -11.02
C SER A 61 2.98 10.86 -9.73
N ASP A 62 2.25 10.93 -8.63
CA ASP A 62 2.57 10.44 -7.31
C ASP A 62 2.33 8.92 -7.20
N ILE A 63 2.88 8.33 -6.15
CA ILE A 63 2.62 6.95 -5.77
C ILE A 63 1.84 6.91 -4.47
N ASP A 64 0.62 6.41 -4.56
CA ASP A 64 -0.26 6.24 -3.42
C ASP A 64 -0.01 4.91 -2.70
N LEU A 65 0.18 4.97 -1.39
CA LEU A 65 0.26 3.82 -0.50
C LEU A 65 -0.83 3.88 0.56
N LEU A 66 -1.58 2.79 0.68
CA LEU A 66 -2.46 2.53 1.80
C LEU A 66 -1.82 1.49 2.72
N VAL A 67 -1.58 1.88 3.97
CA VAL A 67 -1.05 1.02 5.02
C VAL A 67 -2.16 0.70 6.01
N LEU A 68 -2.46 -0.58 6.16
CA LEU A 68 -3.46 -1.07 7.09
C LEU A 68 -2.78 -1.60 8.34
N THR A 69 -3.25 -1.16 9.51
CA THR A 69 -2.75 -1.53 10.84
C THR A 69 -3.87 -2.15 11.67
N GLU A 70 -3.53 -2.89 12.73
CA GLU A 70 -4.54 -3.55 13.59
C GLU A 70 -5.33 -2.52 14.40
N GLU A 71 -4.63 -1.52 14.94
CA GLU A 71 -5.22 -0.39 15.65
C GLU A 71 -5.06 0.90 14.84
N PRO A 72 -6.03 1.82 14.90
CA PRO A 72 -5.95 3.07 14.16
C PRO A 72 -4.73 3.89 14.62
N PRO A 73 -3.95 4.46 13.68
CA PRO A 73 -2.79 5.25 14.03
C PRO A 73 -3.17 6.57 14.70
N SER A 74 -2.20 7.17 15.38
CA SER A 74 -2.34 8.52 15.94
C SER A 74 -2.59 9.52 14.80
N LYS A 75 -3.23 10.68 15.09
CA LYS A 75 -3.55 11.68 14.06
C LYS A 75 -2.33 12.14 13.25
N ARG A 76 -1.13 12.10 13.85
CA ARG A 76 0.12 12.52 13.21
C ARG A 76 0.71 11.45 12.28
N ASP A 77 0.33 10.20 12.47
CA ASP A 77 0.89 9.07 11.71
C ASP A 77 -0.04 8.60 10.58
N ARG A 78 -1.20 9.28 10.41
CA ARG A 78 -2.21 8.95 9.39
C ARG A 78 -1.79 9.28 7.96
N PHE A 79 -0.92 10.27 7.80
CA PHE A 79 -0.45 10.70 6.49
C PHE A 79 1.03 11.05 6.56
N ARG A 80 1.81 10.54 5.61
CA ARG A 80 3.22 10.89 5.42
C ARG A 80 3.47 11.07 3.92
N LEU A 81 4.21 12.12 3.57
CA LEU A 81 4.71 12.36 2.23
C LEU A 81 6.22 12.14 2.25
N VAL A 82 6.72 11.27 1.38
CA VAL A 82 8.16 11.01 1.24
C VAL A 82 8.56 11.05 -0.22
N ASN A 83 9.79 11.48 -0.52
CA ASN A 83 10.30 11.47 -1.88
C ASN A 83 11.21 10.26 -2.08
N VAL A 84 10.91 9.43 -3.08
CA VAL A 84 11.70 8.27 -3.47
C VAL A 84 12.16 8.46 -4.90
N GLY A 85 13.47 8.67 -5.10
CA GLY A 85 14.05 8.82 -6.43
C GLY A 85 13.47 9.98 -7.25
N GLY A 86 13.00 11.06 -6.62
CA GLY A 86 12.35 12.17 -7.32
C GLY A 86 10.87 11.94 -7.63
N VAL A 87 10.23 10.94 -7.02
CA VAL A 87 8.77 10.71 -7.07
C VAL A 87 8.21 10.84 -5.67
N ASP A 88 7.13 11.59 -5.55
CA ASP A 88 6.42 11.74 -4.29
C ASP A 88 5.57 10.51 -4.00
N VAL A 89 5.70 10.00 -2.79
CA VAL A 89 4.98 8.83 -2.29
C VAL A 89 4.09 9.27 -1.14
N GLU A 90 2.79 9.21 -1.37
CA GLU A 90 1.75 9.54 -0.40
C GLU A 90 1.39 8.30 0.40
N ILE A 91 1.70 8.30 1.68
CA ILE A 91 1.47 7.18 2.57
C ILE A 91 0.32 7.52 3.50
N THR A 92 -0.79 6.83 3.31
CA THR A 92 -1.98 6.96 4.14
C THR A 92 -2.12 5.73 5.02
N VAL A 93 -2.24 5.93 6.33
CA VAL A 93 -2.31 4.85 7.31
C VAL A 93 -3.70 4.82 7.96
N PHE A 94 -4.33 3.65 7.96
CA PHE A 94 -5.62 3.40 8.59
C PHE A 94 -5.57 2.17 9.49
N GLY A 95 -6.41 2.14 10.52
CA GLY A 95 -6.78 0.88 11.16
C GLY A 95 -7.62 0.04 10.19
N PHE A 96 -7.51 -1.28 10.21
CA PHE A 96 -8.21 -2.15 9.26
C PHE A 96 -9.74 -1.93 9.27
N GLU A 97 -10.35 -1.94 10.45
CA GLU A 97 -11.78 -1.65 10.63
C GLU A 97 -12.15 -0.21 10.26
N GLU A 98 -11.24 0.74 10.50
CA GLU A 98 -11.43 2.14 10.12
C GLU A 98 -11.40 2.32 8.60
N ALA A 99 -10.53 1.60 7.90
CA ALA A 99 -10.43 1.62 6.45
C ALA A 99 -11.71 1.06 5.80
N LEU A 100 -12.22 -0.07 6.32
CA LEU A 100 -13.48 -0.66 5.84
C LEU A 100 -14.63 0.32 5.99
N ARG A 101 -14.79 0.90 7.19
CA ARG A 101 -15.82 1.90 7.45
C ARG A 101 -15.65 3.14 6.58
N SER A 102 -14.43 3.65 6.43
CA SER A 102 -14.17 4.83 5.61
C SER A 102 -14.52 4.58 4.14
N ALA A 103 -14.25 3.39 3.62
CA ALA A 103 -14.65 2.99 2.28
C ALA A 103 -16.18 2.92 2.12
N GLU A 104 -16.90 2.39 3.12
CA GLU A 104 -18.36 2.36 3.16
C GLU A 104 -18.97 3.77 3.25
N GLU A 105 -18.34 4.67 4.00
CA GLU A 105 -18.75 6.08 4.16
C GLU A 105 -18.43 6.96 2.93
N GLY A 106 -17.85 6.38 1.87
CA GLY A 106 -17.65 7.06 0.59
C GLY A 106 -16.25 7.63 0.38
N ASN A 107 -15.26 7.24 1.19
CA ASN A 107 -13.87 7.60 0.91
C ASN A 107 -13.36 6.87 -0.34
N PHE A 108 -13.40 7.55 -1.48
CA PHE A 108 -13.05 6.99 -2.78
C PHE A 108 -11.62 6.46 -2.84
N PHE A 109 -10.67 7.13 -2.19
CA PHE A 109 -9.27 6.68 -2.15
C PHE A 109 -9.14 5.34 -1.44
N VAL A 110 -9.69 5.23 -0.23
CA VAL A 110 -9.60 4.00 0.57
C VAL A 110 -10.36 2.89 -0.15
N ARG A 111 -11.56 3.16 -0.64
CA ARG A 111 -12.34 2.19 -1.41
C ARG A 111 -11.59 1.66 -2.63
N ASP A 112 -11.03 2.55 -3.43
CA ASP A 112 -10.26 2.18 -4.63
C ASP A 112 -9.00 1.38 -4.28
N ALA A 113 -8.29 1.75 -3.22
CA ALA A 113 -7.14 1.02 -2.74
C ALA A 113 -7.50 -0.40 -2.26
N LEU A 114 -8.65 -0.57 -1.59
CA LEU A 114 -9.13 -1.89 -1.16
C LEU A 114 -9.64 -2.73 -2.35
N GLU A 115 -10.33 -2.14 -3.32
CA GLU A 115 -10.92 -2.87 -4.47
C GLU A 115 -9.91 -3.14 -5.60
N ASN A 116 -9.10 -2.14 -5.97
CA ASN A 116 -8.23 -2.16 -7.14
C ASN A 116 -6.73 -2.06 -6.80
N GLY A 117 -6.38 -1.89 -5.53
CA GLY A 117 -4.99 -1.74 -5.11
C GLY A 117 -4.18 -3.03 -5.27
N ILE A 118 -2.88 -2.85 -5.47
CA ILE A 118 -1.93 -3.96 -5.55
C ILE A 118 -1.33 -4.20 -4.17
N VAL A 119 -1.67 -5.35 -3.57
CA VAL A 119 -1.12 -5.78 -2.28
C VAL A 119 0.36 -6.13 -2.45
N ILE A 120 1.24 -5.33 -1.85
CA ILE A 120 2.68 -5.59 -1.82
C ILE A 120 3.03 -6.45 -0.62
N TYR A 121 2.47 -6.11 0.55
CA TYR A 121 2.74 -6.81 1.79
C TYR A 121 1.42 -7.17 2.49
N GLN A 122 1.36 -8.37 3.08
CA GLN A 122 0.26 -8.80 3.92
C GLN A 122 0.73 -9.85 4.93
N VAL A 123 0.28 -9.75 6.18
CA VAL A 123 0.49 -10.83 7.16
C VAL A 123 -0.46 -11.99 6.88
N ARG A 124 0.01 -13.23 7.10
CA ARG A 124 -0.81 -14.43 6.91
C ARG A 124 -2.07 -14.40 7.78
N GLY A 125 -3.18 -14.86 7.21
CA GLY A 125 -4.46 -15.03 7.92
C GLY A 125 -5.39 -13.82 7.87
N ILE A 126 -5.01 -12.75 7.16
CA ILE A 126 -5.91 -11.61 6.93
C ILE A 126 -6.66 -11.80 5.61
N PRO A 127 -8.00 -11.69 5.59
CA PRO A 127 -8.77 -11.70 4.35
C PRO A 127 -8.24 -10.63 3.41
N ARG A 128 -8.26 -10.88 2.09
CA ARG A 128 -7.92 -9.80 1.16
C ARG A 128 -8.92 -8.64 1.38
N PRO A 129 -8.45 -7.44 1.73
CA PRO A 129 -9.32 -6.27 1.69
C PRO A 129 -9.87 -6.16 0.27
N GLY A 130 -11.20 -6.02 0.12
CA GLY A 130 -11.87 -5.98 -1.18
C GLY A 130 -12.35 -7.33 -1.74
N GLY A 131 -12.06 -8.44 -1.05
CA GLY A 131 -12.65 -9.73 -1.38
C GLY A 131 -14.11 -9.81 -0.92
N SER A 132 -15.03 -9.24 -1.70
CA SER A 132 -16.44 -9.60 -1.61
C SER A 132 -16.55 -11.12 -1.69
N GLY A 133 -17.16 -11.74 -0.69
CA GLY A 133 -17.64 -13.12 -0.78
C GLY A 133 -18.56 -13.22 -1.99
N GLY A 134 -18.00 -13.71 -3.09
CA GLY A 134 -18.68 -13.97 -4.35
C GLY A 134 -18.60 -15.44 -4.70
N ASP A 135 -18.92 -16.32 -3.75
CA ASP A 135 -19.53 -17.61 -4.09
C ASP A 135 -21.00 -17.31 -4.41
N ARG A 136 -21.29 -17.04 -5.68
CA ARG A 136 -22.59 -17.28 -6.32
C ARG A 136 -22.40 -17.58 -7.79
#